data_AF-A0A421BQW0-F1
#
_entry.id   AF-A0A421BQW0-F1
#
_cell.length_a   1.000
_cell.length_b   1.000
_cell.length_c   1.000
_cell.angle_alpha   90.00
_cell.angle_beta   90.00
_cell.angle_gamma   90.00
#
_symmetry.space_group_name_H-M   'P 1'
#
loop_
_entity.id
_entity.type
_entity.pdbx_description
1 polymer ?
#
loop_
_entity_poly.entity_id
_entity_poly.type
_entity_poly.pdbx_seq_one_letter_code
_entity_poly.pdbx_strand_id
1 'polypeptide(L)'
;MRNGHVGTHGFGTFDAAAWIAEGDGLRTSAEAMRELWRARKAAFDTALSASGGKTGPVIARDWTAITGMPRASVLLLAYAVEMYLKAGVVKAFAGCSEASLDKCLRSFGHRYEDIAKEIEFSPNAGDAEHFTALGQMVTTGARYPVAVAAGTAPGYEDRAVLENARTFPIWSEDNFAEWLDLAARLRAHAQQIDGDPACAAHFGSQQIDSDGWIAWRRGGHLSPRITWKPSSEQRKEKTGRAELHAMMKREAGLFLLPLHDWPRARVFLIGKKDARDDLIE
;
A
#
# COMPACT_ATOMS: atom_id res chain seq x y z
N MET A 1 -14.66 1.76 26.14
CA MET A 1 -13.79 1.16 25.09
C MET A 1 -12.49 1.91 25.13
N ARG A 2 -11.32 1.26 25.08
CA ARG A 2 -10.06 1.97 24.88
C ARG A 2 -10.14 2.63 23.51
N ASN A 3 -10.12 3.95 23.43
CA ASN A 3 -9.87 4.63 22.16
C ASN A 3 -8.38 4.40 21.86
N GLY A 4 -8.07 3.28 21.20
CA GLY A 4 -6.72 2.93 20.79
C GLY A 4 -6.16 4.03 19.89
N HIS A 5 -4.97 4.51 20.22
CA HIS A 5 -4.21 5.43 19.39
C HIS A 5 -3.04 4.65 18.78
N VAL A 6 -2.74 4.93 17.52
CA VAL A 6 -1.67 4.25 16.78
C VAL A 6 -0.31 4.61 17.40
N GLY A 7 0.56 3.62 17.64
CA GLY A 7 1.96 3.85 18.01
C GLY A 7 2.44 3.05 19.22
N THR A 8 1.95 3.33 20.43
CA THR A 8 2.68 2.87 21.63
C THR A 8 2.54 1.37 21.93
N HIS A 9 1.45 0.72 21.51
CA HIS A 9 1.22 -0.72 21.69
C HIS A 9 0.27 -1.28 20.62
N GLY A 10 0.42 -0.84 19.36
CA GLY A 10 -0.43 -1.30 18.26
C GLY A 10 -0.37 -2.82 18.11
N PHE A 11 -1.52 -3.45 17.83
CA PHE A 11 -1.62 -4.89 17.57
C PHE A 11 -2.34 -5.14 16.24
N GLY A 12 -1.93 -6.18 15.52
CA GLY A 12 -2.53 -6.54 14.23
C GLY A 12 -2.36 -5.45 13.18
N THR A 13 -3.46 -4.95 12.61
CA THR A 13 -3.45 -3.96 11.52
C THR A 13 -2.91 -2.58 11.91
N PHE A 14 -2.70 -2.33 13.20
CA PHE A 14 -2.14 -1.09 13.73
C PHE A 14 -0.66 -1.22 14.12
N ASP A 15 -0.04 -2.37 13.83
CA ASP A 15 1.37 -2.64 14.04
C ASP A 15 2.12 -2.64 12.69
N ALA A 16 2.96 -1.62 12.47
CA ALA A 16 3.77 -1.52 11.26
C ALA A 16 4.77 -2.67 11.11
N ALA A 17 5.29 -3.23 12.22
CA ALA A 17 6.22 -4.34 12.18
C ALA A 17 5.53 -5.63 11.71
N ALA A 18 4.29 -5.87 12.12
CA ALA A 18 3.48 -6.98 11.64
C ALA A 18 3.24 -6.91 10.12
N TRP A 19 2.91 -5.73 9.59
CA TRP A 19 2.79 -5.53 8.14
C TRP A 19 4.10 -5.81 7.40
N ILE A 20 5.24 -5.35 7.91
CA ILE A 20 6.55 -5.61 7.30
C ILE A 20 6.85 -7.12 7.32
N ALA A 21 6.62 -7.80 8.44
CA ALA A 21 6.86 -9.24 8.56
C ALA A 21 5.99 -10.06 7.60
N GLU A 22 4.71 -9.71 7.47
CA GLU A 22 3.81 -10.32 6.47
C GLU A 22 4.32 -10.07 5.04
N GLY A 23 4.73 -8.84 4.74
CA GLY A 23 5.33 -8.47 3.45
C GLY A 23 6.58 -9.27 3.12
N ASP A 24 7.46 -9.48 4.11
CA ASP A 24 8.69 -10.27 3.97
C ASP A 24 8.35 -11.73 3.61
N GLY A 25 7.41 -12.34 4.33
CA GLY A 25 6.95 -13.71 4.06
C GLY A 25 6.35 -13.87 2.65
N LEU A 26 5.52 -12.91 2.23
CA LEU A 26 4.93 -12.89 0.89
C LEU A 26 5.98 -12.70 -0.20
N ARG A 27 6.96 -11.81 -0.02
CA ARG A 27 8.04 -11.57 -0.98
C ARG A 27 8.89 -12.82 -1.16
N THR A 28 9.35 -13.42 -0.06
CA THR A 28 10.13 -14.68 -0.12
C THR A 28 9.33 -15.80 -0.79
N SER A 29 8.03 -15.89 -0.52
CA SER A 29 7.16 -16.87 -1.19
C SER A 29 7.03 -16.60 -2.70
N ALA A 30 6.94 -15.33 -3.11
CA ALA A 30 6.89 -14.93 -4.51
C ALA A 30 8.17 -15.31 -5.27
N GLU A 31 9.33 -15.04 -4.67
CA GLU A 31 10.66 -15.38 -5.19
C GLU A 31 10.81 -16.90 -5.35
N ALA A 32 10.55 -17.68 -4.30
CA ALA A 32 10.63 -19.14 -4.34
C ALA A 32 9.69 -19.75 -5.40
N MET A 33 8.48 -19.20 -5.54
CA MET A 33 7.54 -19.63 -6.57
C MET A 33 8.04 -19.30 -7.99
N ARG A 34 8.69 -18.15 -8.17
CA ARG A 34 9.30 -17.77 -9.44
C ARG A 34 10.44 -18.72 -9.81
N GLU A 35 11.31 -19.04 -8.86
CA GLU A 35 12.42 -19.98 -9.07
C GLU A 35 11.91 -21.37 -9.46
N LEU A 36 10.92 -21.90 -8.74
CA LEU A 36 10.31 -23.18 -9.07
C LEU A 36 9.65 -23.15 -10.46
N TRP A 37 9.01 -22.04 -10.83
CA TRP A 37 8.46 -21.85 -12.17
C TRP A 37 9.56 -21.90 -13.24
N ARG A 38 10.68 -21.19 -13.05
CA ARG A 38 11.82 -21.21 -14.00
C ARG A 38 12.32 -22.63 -14.23
N ALA A 39 12.54 -23.39 -13.16
CA ALA A 39 13.00 -24.78 -13.25
C ALA A 39 11.98 -25.66 -14.00
N ARG A 40 10.68 -25.53 -13.70
CA ARG A 40 9.63 -26.29 -14.37
C ARG A 40 9.47 -25.91 -15.84
N LYS A 41 9.55 -24.63 -16.16
CA LYS A 41 9.48 -24.12 -17.54
C LYS A 41 10.65 -24.68 -18.37
N ALA A 42 11.88 -24.62 -17.85
CA ALA A 42 13.05 -25.18 -18.54
C ALA A 42 12.92 -26.70 -18.77
N ALA A 43 12.45 -27.45 -17.77
CA ALA A 43 12.20 -28.88 -17.91
C ALA A 43 11.10 -29.20 -18.93
N PHE A 44 10.05 -28.38 -19.00
CA PHE A 44 8.98 -28.52 -19.97
C PHE A 44 9.45 -28.23 -21.39
N ASP A 45 10.18 -27.13 -21.60
CA ASP A 45 10.75 -26.74 -22.90
C ASP A 45 11.70 -27.83 -23.44
N THR A 46 12.50 -28.42 -22.55
CA THR A 46 13.38 -29.57 -22.86
C THR A 46 12.56 -30.79 -23.28
N ALA A 47 11.51 -31.13 -22.53
CA ALA A 47 10.67 -32.29 -22.80
C ALA A 47 9.85 -32.17 -24.10
N LEU A 48 9.46 -30.95 -24.48
CA LEU A 48 8.81 -30.68 -25.77
C LEU A 48 9.75 -30.91 -26.95
N SER A 49 11.04 -30.65 -26.76
CA SER A 49 12.07 -30.74 -27.81
C SER A 49 12.67 -32.15 -27.96
N ALA A 50 12.36 -33.08 -27.06
CA ALA A 50 12.92 -34.42 -27.04
C ALA A 50 12.26 -35.36 -28.07
N SER A 51 13.08 -36.18 -28.75
CA SER A 51 12.63 -37.22 -29.69
C SER A 51 11.76 -38.27 -28.98
N GLY A 52 10.48 -38.37 -29.35
CA GLY A 52 9.51 -39.27 -28.70
C GLY A 52 8.63 -38.60 -27.62
N GLY A 53 8.41 -37.29 -27.76
CA GLY A 53 7.78 -36.37 -26.80
C GLY A 53 6.61 -36.86 -25.94
N LYS A 54 6.39 -36.15 -24.83
CA LYS A 54 5.31 -36.44 -23.85
C LYS A 54 3.94 -36.55 -24.52
N THR A 55 3.10 -37.47 -24.02
CA THR A 55 1.71 -37.60 -24.47
C THR A 55 0.87 -36.38 -24.04
N GLY A 56 -0.15 -36.03 -24.84
CA GLY A 56 -0.99 -34.83 -24.65
C GLY A 56 -1.50 -34.54 -23.23
N PRO A 57 -1.94 -35.55 -22.43
CA PRO A 57 -2.40 -35.32 -21.06
C PRO A 57 -1.31 -34.84 -20.09
N VAL A 58 -0.06 -35.30 -20.27
CA VAL A 58 1.08 -34.87 -19.44
C VAL A 58 1.48 -33.43 -19.80
N ILE A 59 1.45 -33.09 -21.09
CA ILE A 59 1.67 -31.72 -21.58
C ILE A 59 0.62 -30.78 -21.00
N ALA A 60 -0.66 -31.16 -21.02
CA ALA A 60 -1.76 -30.34 -20.50
C ALA A 60 -1.62 -30.04 -18.99
N ARG A 61 -1.26 -31.04 -18.18
CA ARG A 61 -1.05 -30.85 -16.73
C ARG A 61 0.14 -29.95 -16.44
N ASP A 62 1.25 -30.16 -17.13
CA ASP A 62 2.46 -29.35 -16.95
C ASP A 62 2.21 -27.88 -17.41
N TRP A 63 1.40 -27.68 -18.45
CA TRP A 63 0.99 -26.37 -18.95
C TRP A 63 0.18 -25.55 -17.94
N THR A 64 -0.74 -26.18 -17.20
CA THR A 64 -1.50 -25.49 -16.14
C THR A 64 -0.57 -24.94 -15.05
N ALA A 65 0.46 -25.70 -14.67
CA ALA A 65 1.44 -25.22 -13.69
C ALA A 65 2.29 -24.06 -14.25
N ILE A 66 2.76 -24.19 -15.50
CA ILE A 66 3.58 -23.17 -16.18
C ILE A 66 2.84 -21.85 -16.33
N THR A 67 1.52 -21.89 -16.54
CA THR A 67 0.68 -20.70 -16.70
C THR A 67 0.21 -20.10 -15.38
N GLY A 68 -0.06 -20.93 -14.37
CA GLY A 68 -0.57 -20.49 -13.07
C GLY A 68 0.49 -19.95 -12.12
N MET A 69 1.65 -20.61 -12.04
CA MET A 69 2.71 -20.24 -11.10
C MET A 69 3.24 -18.79 -11.23
N PRO A 70 3.52 -18.26 -12.44
CA PRO A 70 4.02 -16.90 -12.55
C PRO A 70 2.94 -15.88 -12.14
N ARG A 71 1.65 -16.17 -12.39
CA ARG A 71 0.53 -15.34 -11.92
C ARG A 71 0.46 -15.31 -10.38
N ALA A 72 0.59 -16.47 -9.75
CA ALA A 72 0.60 -16.58 -8.29
C ALA A 72 1.83 -15.89 -7.67
N SER A 73 3.01 -16.02 -8.28
CA SER A 73 4.23 -15.33 -7.86
C SER A 73 4.06 -13.79 -7.90
N VAL A 74 3.55 -13.23 -9.01
CA VAL A 74 3.28 -11.79 -9.10
C VAL A 74 2.22 -11.34 -8.10
N LEU A 75 1.18 -12.14 -7.90
CA LEU A 75 0.12 -11.80 -6.94
C LEU A 75 0.66 -11.72 -5.50
N LEU A 76 1.52 -12.66 -5.10
CA LEU A 76 2.20 -12.62 -3.80
C LEU A 76 3.11 -11.39 -3.68
N LEU A 77 3.85 -11.05 -4.74
CA LEU A 77 4.70 -9.87 -4.76
C LEU A 77 3.89 -8.56 -4.67
N ALA A 78 2.76 -8.48 -5.38
CA ALA A 78 1.86 -7.34 -5.31
C ALA A 78 1.27 -7.17 -3.91
N TYR A 79 0.90 -8.27 -3.24
CA TYR A 79 0.50 -8.21 -1.83
C TYR A 79 1.63 -7.77 -0.91
N ALA A 80 2.87 -8.24 -1.12
CA ALA A 80 4.02 -7.79 -0.35
C ALA A 80 4.21 -6.27 -0.45
N VAL A 81 4.13 -5.72 -1.68
CA VAL A 81 4.14 -4.27 -1.94
C VAL A 81 3.04 -3.55 -1.17
N GLU A 82 1.82 -4.08 -1.18
CA GLU A 82 0.71 -3.53 -0.41
C GLU A 82 0.97 -3.54 1.10
N MET A 83 1.59 -4.59 1.63
CA MET A 83 1.93 -4.68 3.06
C MET A 83 2.95 -3.60 3.45
N TYR A 84 4.01 -3.41 2.66
CA TYR A 84 5.02 -2.36 2.94
C TYR A 84 4.43 -0.95 2.86
N LEU A 85 3.58 -0.70 1.86
CA LEU A 85 2.85 0.56 1.73
C LEU A 85 1.97 0.83 2.95
N LYS A 86 1.19 -0.18 3.40
CA LYS A 86 0.34 -0.06 4.60
C LYS A 86 1.16 0.12 5.88
N ALA A 87 2.32 -0.53 6.00
CA ALA A 87 3.24 -0.29 7.12
C ALA A 87 3.66 1.19 7.20
N GLY A 88 3.98 1.80 6.07
CA GLY A 88 4.26 3.24 5.98
C GLY A 88 3.07 4.10 6.42
N VAL A 89 1.85 3.74 6.03
CA VAL A 89 0.62 4.46 6.43
C VAL A 89 0.41 4.36 7.94
N VAL A 90 0.56 3.17 8.54
CA VAL A 90 0.45 3.00 10.00
C VAL A 90 1.39 3.97 10.72
N LYS A 91 2.64 4.06 10.27
CA LYS A 91 3.60 5.02 10.83
C LYS A 91 3.17 6.46 10.58
N ALA A 92 2.79 6.82 9.36
CA ALA A 92 2.32 8.17 9.01
C ALA A 92 1.07 8.64 9.80
N PHE A 93 0.33 7.72 10.42
CA PHE A 93 -0.83 7.96 11.26
C PHE A 93 -0.58 7.76 12.75
N ALA A 94 0.68 7.66 13.20
CA ALA A 94 1.02 7.61 14.62
C ALA A 94 0.36 8.76 15.40
N GLY A 95 -0.26 8.43 16.54
CA GLY A 95 -1.06 9.35 17.35
C GLY A 95 -2.51 9.57 16.87
N CYS A 96 -2.90 9.09 15.69
CA CYS A 96 -4.32 9.13 15.29
C CYS A 96 -5.11 8.01 15.98
N SER A 97 -6.45 8.14 15.99
CA SER A 97 -7.32 7.05 16.44
C SER A 97 -7.23 5.85 15.48
N GLU A 98 -7.23 4.63 16.03
CA GLU A 98 -7.24 3.38 15.25
C GLU A 98 -8.41 3.31 14.27
N ALA A 99 -9.59 3.80 14.67
CA ALA A 99 -10.78 3.83 13.82
C ALA A 99 -10.60 4.71 12.56
N SER A 100 -9.89 5.84 12.69
CA SER A 100 -9.59 6.69 11.53
C SER A 100 -8.53 6.05 10.62
N LEU A 101 -7.53 5.38 11.19
CA LEU A 101 -6.55 4.63 10.41
C LEU A 101 -7.21 3.48 9.64
N ASP A 102 -8.06 2.67 10.27
CA ASP A 102 -8.77 1.56 9.60
C ASP A 102 -9.58 2.05 8.40
N LYS A 103 -10.33 3.15 8.57
CA LYS A 103 -11.06 3.78 7.45
C LYS A 103 -10.14 4.30 6.36
N CYS A 104 -9.00 4.89 6.72
CA CYS A 104 -8.01 5.35 5.75
C CYS A 104 -7.39 4.19 4.96
N LEU A 105 -7.01 3.09 5.63
CA LEU A 105 -6.47 1.90 4.97
C LEU A 105 -7.50 1.30 4.00
N ARG A 106 -8.78 1.25 4.39
CA ARG A 106 -9.87 0.79 3.52
C ARG A 106 -10.10 1.72 2.33
N SER A 107 -10.01 3.04 2.52
CA SER A 107 -10.24 3.99 1.44
C SER A 107 -9.15 3.90 0.38
N PHE A 108 -7.89 3.70 0.76
CA PHE A 108 -6.81 3.48 -0.20
C PHE A 108 -7.04 2.24 -1.07
N GLY A 109 -7.49 1.13 -0.47
CA GLY A 109 -7.72 -0.12 -1.19
C GLY A 109 -6.42 -0.60 -1.86
N HIS A 110 -6.46 -0.81 -3.18
CA HIS A 110 -5.32 -1.25 -3.99
C HIS A 110 -4.69 -0.14 -4.84
N ARG A 111 -4.89 1.12 -4.45
CA ARG A 111 -4.34 2.30 -5.16
C ARG A 111 -2.93 2.58 -4.67
N TYR A 112 -1.97 1.80 -5.14
CA TYR A 112 -0.60 1.80 -4.60
C TYR A 112 0.12 3.13 -4.77
N GLU A 113 -0.08 3.83 -5.90
CA GLU A 113 0.51 5.15 -6.12
C GLU A 113 -0.01 6.19 -5.12
N ASP A 114 -1.32 6.17 -4.81
CA ASP A 114 -1.92 7.06 -3.82
C ASP A 114 -1.33 6.80 -2.42
N ILE A 115 -1.11 5.53 -2.07
CA ILE A 115 -0.49 5.16 -0.79
C ILE A 115 0.99 5.57 -0.77
N ALA A 116 1.72 5.40 -1.87
CA ALA A 116 3.12 5.80 -1.98
C ALA A 116 3.28 7.32 -1.77
N LYS A 117 2.39 8.13 -2.37
CA LYS A 117 2.32 9.58 -2.15
C LYS A 117 1.99 9.93 -0.71
N GLU A 118 1.05 9.20 -0.10
CA GLU A 118 0.65 9.40 1.28
C GLU A 118 1.83 9.28 2.25
N ILE A 119 2.69 8.29 2.04
CA ILE A 119 3.88 8.01 2.85
C ILE A 119 5.13 8.73 2.32
N GLU A 120 4.97 9.67 1.40
CA GLU A 120 6.07 10.48 0.84
C GLU A 120 7.22 9.63 0.27
N PHE A 121 6.88 8.46 -0.29
CA PHE A 121 7.82 7.66 -1.05
C PHE A 121 8.24 8.41 -2.32
N SER A 122 9.53 8.38 -2.64
CA SER A 122 10.10 9.04 -3.82
C SER A 122 10.24 8.03 -4.96
N PRO A 123 9.30 8.00 -5.92
CA PRO A 123 9.32 7.02 -7.00
C PRO A 123 10.44 7.30 -8.01
N ASN A 124 11.01 6.23 -8.57
CA ASN A 124 11.86 6.28 -9.75
C ASN A 124 11.01 6.45 -11.03
N ALA A 125 11.69 6.75 -12.15
CA ALA A 125 11.05 6.68 -13.45
C ALA A 125 10.51 5.25 -13.69
N GLY A 126 9.25 5.13 -14.10
CA GLY A 126 8.58 3.84 -14.32
C GLY A 126 7.78 3.30 -13.13
N ASP A 127 8.04 3.74 -11.90
CA ASP A 127 7.34 3.21 -10.70
C ASP A 127 5.82 3.43 -10.75
N ALA A 128 5.35 4.51 -11.36
CA ALA A 128 3.91 4.76 -11.53
C ALA A 128 3.22 3.67 -12.35
N GLU A 129 3.89 3.18 -13.40
CA GLU A 129 3.39 2.07 -14.22
C GLU A 129 3.41 0.76 -13.43
N HIS A 130 4.47 0.53 -12.63
CA HIS A 130 4.54 -0.63 -11.75
C HIS A 130 3.45 -0.63 -10.68
N PHE A 131 3.18 0.51 -10.03
CA PHE A 131 2.09 0.64 -9.06
C PHE A 131 0.74 0.32 -9.70
N THR A 132 0.50 0.84 -10.91
CA THR A 132 -0.72 0.56 -11.66
C THR A 132 -0.83 -0.92 -12.00
N ALA A 133 0.24 -1.51 -12.55
CA ALA A 133 0.26 -2.92 -12.95
C ALA A 133 0.03 -3.86 -11.75
N LEU A 134 0.75 -3.66 -10.65
CA LEU A 134 0.63 -4.51 -9.45
C LEU A 134 -0.74 -4.35 -8.77
N GLY A 135 -1.27 -3.12 -8.67
CA GLY A 135 -2.62 -2.88 -8.15
C GLY A 135 -3.71 -3.54 -9.00
N GLN A 136 -3.53 -3.55 -10.33
CA GLN A 136 -4.40 -4.29 -11.25
C GLN A 136 -4.31 -5.81 -11.04
N MET A 137 -3.12 -6.37 -10.77
CA MET A 137 -2.96 -7.81 -10.54
C MET A 137 -3.77 -8.30 -9.34
N VAL A 138 -3.83 -7.52 -8.26
CA VAL A 138 -4.58 -7.85 -7.01
C VAL A 138 -6.08 -7.67 -7.16
N THR A 139 -6.53 -6.82 -8.07
CA THR A 139 -7.97 -6.55 -8.29
C THR A 139 -8.54 -7.47 -9.36
N THR A 140 -7.91 -7.55 -10.53
CA THR A 140 -8.48 -8.23 -11.70
C THR A 140 -7.47 -9.09 -12.47
N GLY A 141 -6.27 -8.58 -12.72
CA GLY A 141 -5.31 -9.13 -13.69
C GLY A 141 -4.80 -10.55 -13.39
N ALA A 142 -4.52 -10.87 -12.12
CA ALA A 142 -4.06 -12.22 -11.75
C ALA A 142 -5.18 -13.13 -11.23
N ARG A 143 -6.38 -12.58 -10.98
CA ARG A 143 -7.45 -13.26 -10.24
C ARG A 143 -8.62 -13.74 -11.09
N TYR A 144 -8.98 -13.00 -12.14
CA TYR A 144 -10.12 -13.34 -12.99
C TYR A 144 -9.66 -13.75 -14.40
N PRO A 145 -10.48 -14.52 -15.15
CA PRO A 145 -10.28 -14.71 -16.59
C PRO A 145 -10.26 -13.36 -17.33
N VAL A 146 -9.73 -13.34 -18.55
CA VAL A 146 -9.77 -12.13 -19.40
C VAL A 146 -11.22 -11.67 -19.56
N ALA A 147 -11.47 -10.39 -19.29
CA ALA A 147 -12.77 -9.79 -19.49
C ALA A 147 -13.02 -9.56 -20.98
N VAL A 148 -14.20 -9.95 -21.46
CA VAL A 148 -14.69 -9.66 -22.81
C VAL A 148 -15.86 -8.69 -22.70
N ALA A 149 -16.00 -7.79 -23.69
CA ALA A 149 -17.10 -6.84 -23.69
C ALA A 149 -18.45 -7.59 -23.74
N ALA A 150 -19.43 -7.10 -22.98
CA ALA A 150 -20.75 -7.73 -22.95
C ALA A 150 -21.39 -7.73 -24.35
N GLY A 151 -21.89 -8.88 -24.78
CA GLY A 151 -22.47 -9.06 -26.11
C GLY A 151 -21.47 -9.28 -27.24
N THR A 152 -20.16 -9.35 -26.95
CA THR A 152 -19.15 -9.74 -27.94
C THR A 152 -18.69 -11.18 -27.72
N ALA A 153 -18.50 -11.91 -28.82
CA ALA A 153 -17.87 -13.23 -28.83
C ALA A 153 -16.59 -13.10 -29.67
N PRO A 154 -15.47 -12.62 -29.09
CA PRO A 154 -14.23 -12.46 -29.83
C PRO A 154 -13.81 -13.79 -30.46
N GLY A 155 -13.27 -13.70 -31.68
CA GLY A 155 -12.70 -14.84 -32.39
C GLY A 155 -11.51 -15.42 -31.63
N TYR A 156 -11.03 -16.58 -32.07
CA TYR A 156 -9.89 -17.25 -31.42
C TYR A 156 -8.64 -16.35 -31.36
N GLU A 157 -8.33 -15.64 -32.45
CA GLU A 157 -7.17 -14.76 -32.54
C GLU A 157 -7.25 -13.59 -31.56
N ASP A 158 -8.40 -12.91 -31.48
CA ASP A 158 -8.64 -11.81 -30.54
C ASP A 158 -8.48 -12.27 -29.08
N ARG A 159 -8.98 -13.46 -28.75
CA ARG A 159 -8.81 -14.04 -27.41
C ARG A 159 -7.35 -14.30 -27.09
N ALA A 160 -6.60 -14.85 -28.04
CA ALA A 160 -5.18 -15.11 -27.87
C ALA A 160 -4.38 -13.81 -27.66
N VAL A 161 -4.71 -12.74 -28.41
CA VAL A 161 -4.10 -11.42 -28.22
C VAL A 161 -4.36 -10.87 -26.81
N LEU A 162 -5.60 -10.94 -26.33
CA LEU A 162 -5.94 -10.47 -24.99
C LEU A 162 -5.26 -11.28 -23.87
N GLU A 163 -5.23 -12.61 -23.98
CA GLU A 163 -4.53 -13.47 -23.01
C GLU A 163 -3.02 -13.24 -23.02
N ASN A 164 -2.41 -13.04 -24.20
CA ASN A 164 -0.98 -12.77 -24.33
C ASN A 164 -0.61 -11.39 -23.76
N ALA A 165 -1.39 -10.35 -24.07
CA ALA A 165 -1.15 -9.00 -23.52
C ALA A 165 -1.18 -8.97 -21.99
N ARG A 166 -2.03 -9.80 -21.38
CA ARG A 166 -2.10 -9.99 -19.93
C ARG A 166 -0.95 -10.84 -19.38
N THR A 167 -0.59 -11.91 -20.09
CA THR A 167 0.32 -12.94 -19.59
C THR A 167 1.78 -12.54 -19.77
N PHE A 168 2.12 -11.86 -20.85
CA PHE A 168 3.49 -11.47 -21.18
C PHE A 168 4.16 -10.65 -20.07
N PRO A 169 3.54 -9.60 -19.50
CA PRO A 169 4.15 -8.85 -18.41
C PRO A 169 4.39 -9.70 -17.15
N ILE A 170 3.53 -10.67 -16.87
CA ILE A 170 3.61 -11.56 -15.70
C ILE A 170 4.77 -12.56 -15.83
N TRP A 171 5.05 -12.98 -17.06
CA TRP A 171 6.09 -13.95 -17.40
C TRP A 171 7.45 -13.30 -17.66
N SER A 172 7.49 -11.98 -17.88
CA SER A 172 8.73 -11.23 -18.05
C SER A 172 9.59 -11.31 -16.78
N GLU A 173 10.84 -11.73 -16.96
CA GLU A 173 11.84 -11.75 -15.88
C GLU A 173 12.28 -10.34 -15.51
N ASP A 174 12.41 -9.46 -16.51
CA ASP A 174 12.79 -8.06 -16.31
C ASP A 174 11.74 -7.34 -15.47
N ASN A 175 10.45 -7.49 -15.82
CA ASN A 175 9.37 -6.89 -15.03
C ASN A 175 9.35 -7.44 -13.60
N PHE A 176 9.57 -8.75 -13.43
CA PHE A 176 9.59 -9.35 -12.10
C PHE A 176 10.77 -8.81 -11.26
N ALA A 177 11.93 -8.62 -11.87
CA ALA A 177 13.09 -8.01 -11.21
C ALA A 177 12.84 -6.55 -10.83
N GLU A 178 12.23 -5.76 -11.72
CA GLU A 178 11.84 -4.36 -11.45
C GLU A 178 10.82 -4.27 -10.31
N TRP A 179 9.83 -5.18 -10.26
CA TRP A 179 8.85 -5.22 -9.17
C TRP A 179 9.48 -5.67 -7.85
N LEU A 180 10.48 -6.56 -7.87
CA LEU A 180 11.24 -6.93 -6.68
C LEU A 180 12.06 -5.76 -6.14
N ASP A 181 12.71 -5.00 -7.02
CA ASP A 181 13.43 -3.78 -6.66
C ASP A 181 12.48 -2.75 -6.02
N LEU A 182 11.33 -2.49 -6.65
CA LEU A 182 10.30 -1.62 -6.07
C LEU A 182 9.86 -2.09 -4.69
N ALA A 183 9.59 -3.38 -4.52
CA ALA A 183 9.22 -3.95 -3.23
C ALA A 183 10.32 -3.77 -2.17
N ALA A 184 11.59 -3.97 -2.54
CA ALA A 184 12.72 -3.76 -1.65
C ALA A 184 12.88 -2.29 -1.23
N ARG A 185 12.73 -1.35 -2.17
CA ARG A 185 12.77 0.10 -1.89
C ARG A 185 11.62 0.55 -0.99
N LEU A 186 10.40 0.06 -1.24
CA LEU A 186 9.24 0.36 -0.38
C LEU A 186 9.41 -0.19 1.02
N ARG A 187 9.93 -1.42 1.15
CA ARG A 187 10.27 -2.00 2.45
C ARG A 187 11.29 -1.16 3.20
N ALA A 188 12.37 -0.75 2.52
CA ALA A 188 13.41 0.09 3.11
C ALA A 188 12.85 1.44 3.56
N HIS A 189 12.05 2.09 2.71
CA HIS A 189 11.36 3.34 3.05
C HIS A 189 10.44 3.18 4.27
N ALA A 190 9.60 2.15 4.28
CA ALA A 190 8.71 1.86 5.40
C ALA A 190 9.48 1.60 6.70
N GLN A 191 10.63 0.93 6.64
CA GLN A 191 11.51 0.73 7.80
C GLN A 191 12.18 2.01 8.27
N GLN A 192 12.63 2.84 7.33
CA GLN A 192 13.30 4.11 7.60
C GLN A 192 12.38 5.11 8.30
N ILE A 193 11.08 5.12 7.98
CA ILE A 193 10.11 5.95 8.71
C ILE A 193 10.17 5.59 10.20
N ASP A 194 10.45 6.58 11.04
CA ASP A 194 10.59 6.45 12.50
C ASP A 194 11.74 5.53 12.98
N GLY A 195 12.52 4.95 12.06
CA GLY A 195 13.61 4.01 12.35
C GLY A 195 15.01 4.63 12.27
N ASP A 196 15.13 5.89 11.85
CA ASP A 196 16.40 6.60 11.72
C ASP A 196 16.64 7.55 12.91
N PRO A 197 17.65 7.28 13.76
CA PRO A 197 18.01 8.16 14.88
C PRO A 197 18.43 9.58 14.47
N ALA A 198 18.95 9.76 13.25
CA ALA A 198 19.34 11.07 12.73
C ALA A 198 18.12 11.92 12.32
N CYS A 199 16.97 11.29 12.09
CA CYS A 199 15.68 11.93 11.79
C CYS A 199 14.60 11.40 12.74
N ALA A 200 14.79 11.57 14.05
CA ALA A 200 13.87 11.04 15.05
C ALA A 200 12.42 11.53 14.84
N ALA A 201 11.48 10.61 15.03
CA ALA A 201 10.06 10.91 14.96
C ALA A 201 9.53 11.38 16.31
N HIS A 202 8.69 12.42 16.28
CA HIS A 202 7.93 12.87 17.43
C HIS A 202 6.47 12.97 17.04
N PHE A 203 5.61 12.39 17.86
CA PHE A 203 4.17 12.43 17.64
C PHE A 203 3.44 12.49 18.97
N GLY A 204 2.22 13.02 18.93
CA GLY A 204 1.37 13.18 20.08
C GLY A 204 -0.08 13.30 19.68
N SER A 205 -0.95 13.22 20.67
CA SER A 205 -2.38 13.32 20.48
C SER A 205 -3.02 13.96 21.70
N GLN A 206 -4.04 14.78 21.47
CA GLN A 206 -4.80 15.44 22.52
C GLN A 206 -6.28 15.24 22.24
N GLN A 207 -7.00 14.76 23.25
CA GLN A 207 -8.45 14.68 23.23
C GLN A 207 -9.04 16.10 23.33
N ILE A 208 -10.07 16.37 22.53
CA ILE A 208 -10.86 17.60 22.56
C ILE A 208 -12.29 17.21 22.95
N ASP A 209 -12.78 17.75 24.06
CA ASP A 209 -14.08 17.40 24.63
C ASP A 209 -14.26 15.87 24.77
N SER A 210 -15.45 15.34 24.45
CA SER A 210 -15.78 13.93 24.59
C SER A 210 -15.49 13.07 23.35
N ASP A 211 -15.43 13.66 22.15
CA ASP A 211 -15.37 12.91 20.88
C ASP A 211 -14.42 13.51 19.80
N GLY A 212 -13.86 14.69 20.06
CA GLY A 212 -12.88 15.34 19.21
C GLY A 212 -11.46 14.96 19.58
N TRP A 213 -10.53 15.11 18.64
CA TRP A 213 -9.11 14.90 18.92
C TRP A 213 -8.24 15.61 17.89
N ILE A 214 -7.01 15.88 18.28
CA ILE A 214 -5.94 16.33 17.39
C ILE A 214 -4.75 15.40 17.58
N ALA A 215 -4.21 14.91 16.47
CA ALA A 215 -2.97 14.17 16.42
C ALA A 215 -1.96 14.95 15.60
N TRP A 216 -0.70 14.85 15.96
CA TRP A 216 0.38 15.51 15.25
C TRP A 216 1.60 14.61 15.20
N ARG A 217 2.38 14.73 14.12
CA ARG A 217 3.70 14.10 14.00
C ARG A 217 4.67 14.99 13.24
N ARG A 218 5.97 14.80 13.50
CA ARG A 218 7.10 15.41 12.77
C ARG A 218 8.29 14.45 12.75
N GLY A 219 9.18 14.63 11.78
CA GLY A 219 10.38 13.80 11.64
C GLY A 219 10.05 12.39 11.16
N GLY A 220 11.00 11.48 11.30
CA GLY A 220 10.89 10.11 10.79
C GLY A 220 10.80 10.06 9.27
N HIS A 221 11.51 10.95 8.56
CA HIS A 221 11.48 11.07 7.09
C HIS A 221 10.12 11.41 6.47
N LEU A 222 9.19 11.94 7.28
CA LEU A 222 7.91 12.45 6.79
C LEU A 222 7.76 13.94 7.11
N SER A 223 7.06 14.66 6.24
CA SER A 223 6.66 16.03 6.49
C SER A 223 5.80 16.12 7.76
N PRO A 224 5.88 17.24 8.51
CA PRO A 224 5.01 17.44 9.65
C PRO A 224 3.53 17.30 9.25
N ARG A 225 2.77 16.61 10.08
CA ARG A 225 1.36 16.33 9.85
C ARG A 225 0.57 16.71 11.09
N ILE A 226 -0.60 17.29 10.86
CA ILE A 226 -1.63 17.49 11.88
C ILE A 226 -2.92 16.88 11.35
N THR A 227 -3.55 16.01 12.13
CA THR A 227 -4.86 15.43 11.81
C THR A 227 -5.83 15.80 12.90
N TRP A 228 -6.94 16.42 12.53
CA TRP A 228 -7.90 16.98 13.46
C TRP A 228 -9.29 16.42 13.20
N LYS A 229 -9.90 15.85 14.23
CA LYS A 229 -11.32 15.55 14.29
C LYS A 229 -11.98 16.56 15.22
N PRO A 230 -12.77 17.52 14.70
CA PRO A 230 -13.49 18.45 15.55
C PRO A 230 -14.51 17.69 16.39
N SER A 231 -14.66 18.11 17.66
CA SER A 231 -15.70 17.57 18.53
C SER A 231 -17.10 17.90 18.01
N SER A 232 -18.11 17.18 18.51
CA SER A 232 -19.51 17.47 18.17
C SER A 232 -19.92 18.91 18.51
N GLU A 233 -19.30 19.51 19.54
CA GLU A 233 -19.51 20.91 19.91
C GLU A 233 -18.87 21.86 18.89
N GLN A 234 -17.61 21.63 18.51
CA GLN A 234 -16.92 22.43 17.49
C GLN A 234 -17.59 22.39 16.12
N ARG A 235 -18.26 21.27 15.78
CA ARG A 235 -18.99 21.09 14.51
C ARG A 235 -20.26 21.95 14.39
N LYS A 236 -20.72 22.57 15.47
CA LYS A 236 -21.82 23.55 15.44
C LYS A 236 -21.36 24.88 14.86
N GLU A 237 -20.05 25.13 14.85
CA GLU A 237 -19.41 26.33 14.34
C GLU A 237 -18.66 26.06 13.02
N LYS A 238 -18.07 27.11 12.45
CA LYS A 238 -17.27 26.99 11.22
C LYS A 238 -15.90 26.37 11.55
N THR A 239 -15.74 25.09 11.25
CA THR A 239 -14.45 24.37 11.40
C THR A 239 -13.56 24.60 10.19
N GLY A 240 -12.29 24.97 10.40
CA GLY A 240 -11.32 25.14 9.32
C GLY A 240 -9.89 25.37 9.80
N ARG A 241 -8.94 25.48 8.87
CA ARG A 241 -7.50 25.62 9.14
C ARG A 241 -7.19 26.78 10.10
N ALA A 242 -7.83 27.94 9.89
CA ALA A 242 -7.66 29.12 10.73
C ALA A 242 -8.16 28.91 12.18
N GLU A 243 -9.29 28.23 12.35
CA GLU A 243 -9.84 27.95 13.69
C GLU A 243 -8.96 26.94 14.44
N LEU A 244 -8.49 25.89 13.76
CA LEU A 244 -7.53 24.95 14.33
C LEU A 244 -6.26 25.67 14.82
N HIS A 245 -5.72 26.57 13.99
CA HIS A 245 -4.55 27.36 14.35
C HIS A 245 -4.81 28.27 15.57
N ALA A 246 -5.96 28.94 15.61
CA ALA A 246 -6.37 29.80 16.71
C ALA A 246 -6.52 29.00 18.02
N MET A 247 -7.17 27.83 17.95
CA MET A 247 -7.30 26.90 19.08
C MET A 247 -5.93 26.46 19.59
N MET A 248 -5.04 26.02 18.71
CA MET A 248 -3.69 25.59 19.11
C MET A 248 -2.89 26.73 19.74
N LYS A 249 -3.03 27.97 19.24
CA LYS A 249 -2.39 29.16 19.82
C LYS A 249 -2.90 29.52 21.21
N ARG A 250 -4.21 29.38 21.47
CA ARG A 250 -4.78 29.58 22.81
C ARG A 250 -4.19 28.59 23.82
N GLU A 251 -3.96 27.36 23.38
CA GLU A 251 -3.41 26.25 24.16
C GLU A 251 -1.93 25.98 23.85
N ALA A 252 -1.13 27.03 23.64
CA ALA A 252 0.23 26.89 23.11
C ALA A 252 1.14 25.97 23.95
N GLY A 253 0.90 25.85 25.26
CA GLY A 253 1.61 24.91 26.13
C GLY A 253 1.43 23.44 25.75
N LEU A 254 0.27 23.08 25.18
CA LEU A 254 -0.03 21.72 24.70
C LEU A 254 0.43 21.48 23.26
N PHE A 255 0.54 22.56 22.47
CA PHE A 255 0.74 22.49 21.02
C PHE A 255 2.03 23.15 20.54
N LEU A 256 3.03 23.34 21.40
CA LEU A 256 4.27 24.02 21.07
C LEU A 256 4.98 23.43 19.84
N LEU A 257 5.11 22.10 19.76
CA LEU A 257 5.73 21.40 18.63
C LEU A 257 4.92 21.52 17.32
N PRO A 258 3.63 21.16 17.27
CA PRO A 258 2.87 21.31 16.03
C PRO A 258 2.65 22.78 15.61
N LEU A 259 2.65 23.75 16.54
CA LEU A 259 2.65 25.18 16.19
C LEU A 259 3.95 25.62 15.53
N HIS A 260 5.11 25.15 16.01
CA HIS A 260 6.40 25.44 15.38
C HIS A 260 6.43 24.97 13.93
N ASP A 261 5.84 23.80 13.64
CA ASP A 261 5.84 23.20 12.30
C ASP A 261 4.65 23.61 11.43
N TRP A 262 3.74 24.44 11.95
CA TRP A 262 2.50 24.84 11.27
C TRP A 262 2.67 25.31 9.82
N PRO A 263 3.64 26.18 9.45
CA PRO A 263 3.77 26.68 8.09
C PRO A 263 4.06 25.59 7.04
N ARG A 264 4.64 24.47 7.48
CA ARG A 264 5.00 23.33 6.62
C ARG A 264 4.17 22.08 6.89
N ALA A 265 3.21 22.17 7.82
CA ALA A 265 2.42 21.02 8.21
C ALA A 265 1.32 20.72 7.18
N ARG A 266 1.25 19.46 6.77
CA ARG A 266 0.08 18.91 6.08
C ARG A 266 -1.04 18.77 7.10
N VAL A 267 -2.15 19.51 6.91
CA VAL A 267 -3.25 19.53 7.87
C VAL A 267 -4.46 18.81 7.28
N PHE A 268 -4.98 17.86 8.02
CA PHE A 268 -6.11 17.02 7.62
C PHE A 268 -7.27 17.19 8.58
N LEU A 269 -8.48 17.29 8.05
CA LEU A 269 -9.73 17.30 8.78
C LEU A 269 -10.39 15.92 8.68
N ILE A 270 -10.88 15.39 9.79
CA ILE A 270 -11.71 14.18 9.84
C ILE A 270 -13.18 14.60 10.02
N GLY A 271 -13.94 14.50 8.93
CA GLY A 271 -15.32 14.95 8.83
C GLY A 271 -16.35 14.06 9.53
N LYS A 272 -17.65 14.34 9.31
CA LYS A 272 -18.78 13.62 9.96
C LYS A 272 -18.85 12.13 9.62
N LYS A 273 -18.41 11.73 8.43
CA LYS A 273 -18.34 10.33 8.00
C LYS A 273 -16.96 9.70 8.24
N ASP A 274 -16.11 10.39 9.01
CA ASP A 274 -14.67 10.14 9.11
C ASP A 274 -13.97 10.12 7.74
N ALA A 275 -14.51 10.88 6.78
CA ALA A 275 -13.82 11.21 5.54
C ALA A 275 -12.68 12.18 5.88
N ARG A 276 -11.53 11.98 5.22
CA ARG A 276 -10.36 12.83 5.36
C ARG A 276 -10.40 13.90 4.28
N ASP A 277 -10.36 15.15 4.71
CA ASP A 277 -10.25 16.31 3.82
C ASP A 277 -8.93 17.05 4.08
N ASP A 278 -8.24 17.43 3.02
CA ASP A 278 -7.02 18.23 3.12
C ASP A 278 -7.41 19.69 3.38
N LEU A 279 -6.93 20.26 4.48
CA LEU A 279 -7.13 21.66 4.81
C LEU A 279 -6.03 22.50 4.14
N ILE A 280 -6.27 22.81 2.88
CA ILE A 280 -5.47 23.74 2.06
C ILE A 280 -5.81 25.19 2.49
N GLU A 281 -4.86 26.11 2.32
CA GLU A 281 -5.04 27.55 2.61
C GLU A 281 -6.09 28.22 1.72
#